data_AF-A0A5E4YMS1-F1
#
_entry.id   AF-A0A5E4YMS1-F1
#
_cell.length_a   1.000
_cell.length_b   1.000
_cell.length_c   1.000
_cell.angle_alpha   90.00
_cell.angle_beta   90.00
_cell.angle_gamma   90.00
#
_symmetry.space_group_name_H-M   'P 1'
#
loop_
_entity.id
_entity.type
_entity.pdbx_description
1 polymer ?
#
loop_
_entity_poly.entity_id
_entity_poly.type
_entity_poly.pdbx_seq_one_letter_code
_entity_poly.pdbx_strand_id
1 'polypeptide(L)'
;MPMAWAHELNMFAIAIGTMMALVFFTMIFSRVVHHEPLPAGMVPSLIIMIAPFEVGFLAYVNVTHHVDMFAGLLFYFGLFLFISLSFKVFRRSIPFAASWWAISFPIAALSNAAIKYAAYSDTWVLKGLAGLILAFLSATILVLFVRTLHRLFTHRLLVG
;
A
#
# COMPACT_ATOMS: atom_id res chain seq x y z
N MET A 1 -9.29 19.79 -27.57
CA MET A 1 -10.08 20.30 -26.43
C MET A 1 -9.80 19.39 -25.25
N PRO A 2 -9.37 19.88 -24.07
CA PRO A 2 -9.33 19.02 -22.90
C PRO A 2 -10.74 18.48 -22.66
N MET A 3 -10.86 17.17 -22.46
CA MET A 3 -12.16 16.50 -22.29
C MET A 3 -12.75 16.95 -20.95
N ALA A 4 -13.62 17.97 -20.96
CA ALA A 4 -14.19 18.56 -19.75
C ALA A 4 -14.90 17.54 -18.84
N TRP A 5 -15.46 16.47 -19.43
CA TRP A 5 -16.11 15.37 -18.71
C TRP A 5 -15.12 14.49 -17.92
N ALA A 6 -13.83 14.50 -18.25
CA ALA A 6 -12.83 13.66 -17.58
C ALA A 6 -12.64 14.06 -16.12
N HIS A 7 -12.79 15.35 -15.80
CA HIS A 7 -12.71 15.83 -14.42
C HIS A 7 -13.84 15.26 -13.56
N GLU A 8 -15.08 15.33 -14.05
CA GLU A 8 -16.26 14.79 -13.35
C GLU A 8 -16.16 13.28 -13.14
N LEU A 9 -15.65 12.55 -14.14
CA LEU A 9 -15.43 11.10 -14.01
C LEU A 9 -14.37 10.78 -12.95
N ASN A 10 -13.27 11.52 -12.90
CA ASN A 10 -12.24 11.37 -11.87
C ASN A 10 -12.81 11.70 -10.49
N MET A 11 -13.63 12.75 -10.38
CA MET A 11 -14.29 13.13 -9.13
C MET A 11 -15.23 12.02 -8.64
N PHE A 12 -16.04 11.46 -9.53
CA PHE A 12 -16.92 10.33 -9.22
C PHE A 12 -16.13 9.09 -8.76
N ALA A 13 -15.05 8.75 -9.46
CA ALA A 13 -14.20 7.62 -9.10
C ALA A 13 -13.53 7.80 -7.72
N ILE A 14 -13.02 9.00 -7.43
CA ILE A 14 -12.45 9.32 -6.12
C ILE A 14 -13.50 9.30 -5.02
N ALA A 15 -14.71 9.82 -5.27
CA ALA A 15 -15.79 9.79 -4.30
C ALA A 15 -16.15 8.35 -3.91
N ILE A 16 -16.38 7.47 -4.89
CA ILE A 16 -16.66 6.05 -4.63
C ILE A 16 -15.48 5.39 -3.92
N GLY A 17 -14.27 5.57 -4.45
CA GLY A 17 -13.07 4.96 -3.92
C GLY A 17 -12.83 5.33 -2.46
N THR A 18 -12.96 6.62 -2.13
CA THR A 18 -12.73 7.14 -0.78
C THR A 18 -13.80 6.65 0.20
N MET A 19 -15.08 6.70 -0.18
CA MET A 19 -16.17 6.25 0.69
C MET A 19 -16.11 4.74 0.94
N MET A 20 -15.86 3.94 -0.11
CA MET A 20 -15.70 2.49 0.04
C MET A 20 -14.44 2.13 0.82
N ALA A 21 -13.34 2.86 0.63
CA ALA A 21 -12.13 2.65 1.39
C ALA A 21 -12.34 2.86 2.89
N LEU A 22 -13.11 3.87 3.30
CA LEU A 22 -13.46 4.11 4.70
C LEU A 22 -14.33 2.98 5.27
N VAL A 23 -15.35 2.55 4.54
CA VAL A 23 -16.22 1.43 4.95
C VAL A 23 -15.40 0.15 5.09
N PHE A 24 -14.59 -0.22 4.09
CA PHE A 24 -13.79 -1.44 4.18
C PHE A 24 -12.68 -1.34 5.23
N PHE A 25 -12.06 -0.18 5.39
CA PHE A 25 -11.05 0.01 6.43
C PHE A 25 -11.64 -0.25 7.82
N THR A 26 -12.80 0.33 8.14
CA THR A 26 -13.45 0.13 9.44
C THR A 26 -13.88 -1.32 9.66
N MET A 27 -14.42 -1.99 8.63
CA MET A 27 -14.78 -3.41 8.69
C MET A 27 -13.55 -4.31 8.88
N ILE A 28 -12.48 -4.08 8.12
CA ILE A 28 -11.22 -4.85 8.22
C ILE A 28 -10.60 -4.63 9.59
N PHE A 29 -10.53 -3.38 10.06
CA PHE A 29 -9.98 -3.04 11.37
C PHE A 29 -10.78 -3.74 12.48
N SER A 30 -12.11 -3.64 12.44
CA SER A 30 -12.99 -4.30 13.40
C SER A 30 -12.78 -5.81 13.42
N ARG A 31 -12.67 -6.44 12.25
CA ARG A 31 -12.36 -7.88 12.14
C ARG A 31 -11.03 -8.22 12.78
N VAL A 32 -9.97 -7.46 12.49
CA VAL A 32 -8.61 -7.75 12.96
C VAL A 32 -8.51 -7.63 14.48
N VAL A 33 -9.32 -6.78 15.11
CA VAL A 33 -9.34 -6.57 16.57
C VAL A 33 -10.22 -7.60 17.28
N HIS A 34 -11.41 -7.91 16.75
CA HIS A 34 -12.44 -8.66 17.50
C HIS A 34 -12.57 -10.13 17.11
N HIS A 35 -12.08 -10.54 15.94
CA HIS A 35 -12.23 -11.91 15.45
C HIS A 35 -10.92 -12.68 15.56
N GLU A 36 -11.00 -13.99 15.33
CA GLU A 36 -9.83 -14.86 15.36
C GLU A 36 -8.70 -14.34 14.44
N PRO A 37 -7.43 -14.47 14.89
CA PRO A 37 -6.28 -14.08 14.10
C PRO A 37 -6.27 -14.73 12.71
N LEU A 38 -5.75 -13.98 11.73
CA LEU A 38 -5.54 -14.52 10.38
C LEU A 38 -4.68 -15.78 10.42
N PRO A 39 -4.99 -16.80 9.59
CA PRO A 39 -4.07 -17.91 9.36
C PRO A 39 -2.69 -17.39 8.96
N ALA A 40 -1.62 -18.08 9.37
CA ALA A 40 -0.26 -17.61 9.17
C ALA A 40 0.03 -17.20 7.71
N GLY A 41 -0.45 -17.98 6.74
CA GLY A 41 -0.31 -17.67 5.32
C GLY A 41 -0.99 -16.36 4.89
N MET A 42 -2.06 -15.91 5.54
CA MET A 42 -2.77 -14.68 5.17
C MET A 42 -2.29 -13.43 5.91
N VAL A 43 -1.41 -13.55 6.91
CA VAL A 43 -0.85 -12.40 7.65
C VAL A 43 -0.30 -11.29 6.73
N PRO A 44 0.38 -11.57 5.60
CA PRO A 44 0.85 -10.52 4.70
C PRO A 44 -0.25 -9.60 4.15
N SER A 45 -1.49 -10.08 4.04
CA SER A 45 -2.59 -9.26 3.53
C SER A 45 -2.92 -8.07 4.43
N LEU A 46 -2.48 -8.05 5.70
CA LEU A 46 -2.68 -6.92 6.61
C LEU A 46 -2.10 -5.60 6.08
N ILE A 47 -1.04 -5.67 5.27
CA ILE A 47 -0.42 -4.50 4.60
C ILE A 47 -1.43 -3.74 3.73
N ILE A 48 -2.54 -4.36 3.31
CA ILE A 48 -3.62 -3.68 2.56
C ILE A 48 -4.21 -2.48 3.30
N MET A 49 -4.14 -2.45 4.64
CA MET A 49 -4.68 -1.37 5.46
C MET A 49 -4.00 -0.01 5.23
N ILE A 50 -2.83 -0.01 4.59
CA ILE A 50 -2.10 1.21 4.20
C ILE A 50 -2.68 1.81 2.92
N ALA A 51 -3.23 0.98 2.03
CA ALA A 51 -3.67 1.39 0.70
C ALA A 51 -4.72 2.52 0.70
N PRO A 52 -5.76 2.52 1.55
CA PRO A 52 -6.73 3.63 1.63
C PRO A 52 -6.07 5.01 1.77
N PHE A 53 -4.97 5.10 2.50
CA PHE A 53 -4.30 6.36 2.80
C PHE A 53 -3.34 6.76 1.69
N GLU A 54 -2.48 5.85 1.24
CA GLU A 54 -1.47 6.17 0.22
C GLU A 54 -2.08 6.32 -1.18
N VAL A 55 -3.08 5.49 -1.53
CA VAL A 55 -3.84 5.67 -2.76
C VAL A 55 -4.72 6.91 -2.66
N GLY A 56 -5.32 7.17 -1.49
CA GLY A 56 -6.07 8.38 -1.22
C GLY A 56 -5.22 9.64 -1.41
N PHE A 57 -3.99 9.65 -0.89
CA PHE A 57 -3.01 10.72 -1.09
C PHE A 57 -2.73 10.94 -2.59
N LEU A 58 -2.39 9.87 -3.31
CA LEU A 58 -2.06 9.94 -4.73
C LEU A 58 -3.23 10.48 -5.56
N ALA A 59 -4.45 9.98 -5.29
CA ALA A 59 -5.67 10.39 -5.96
C ALA A 59 -6.03 11.85 -5.65
N TYR A 60 -5.98 12.24 -4.38
CA TYR A 60 -6.23 13.61 -3.93
C TYR A 60 -5.29 14.59 -4.62
N VAL A 61 -3.98 14.38 -4.52
CA VAL A 61 -2.97 15.26 -5.13
C VAL A 61 -3.05 15.24 -6.67
N ASN A 62 -3.54 14.16 -7.28
CA ASN A 62 -3.74 14.10 -8.72
C ASN A 62 -4.87 15.03 -9.19
N VAL A 63 -5.97 15.13 -8.43
CA VAL A 63 -7.13 15.97 -8.77
C VAL A 63 -6.95 17.42 -8.30
N THR A 64 -6.35 17.64 -7.13
CA THR A 64 -6.16 18.99 -6.60
C THR A 64 -4.91 19.67 -7.14
N HIS A 65 -3.99 18.91 -7.74
CA HIS A 65 -2.70 19.38 -8.27
C HIS A 65 -1.78 20.07 -7.24
N HIS A 66 -2.05 19.92 -5.95
CA HIS A 66 -1.21 20.46 -4.88
C HIS A 66 -1.15 19.50 -3.69
N VAL A 67 -0.11 19.64 -2.87
CA VAL A 67 0.04 18.90 -1.62
C VAL A 67 -0.23 19.87 -0.48
N ASP A 68 -1.29 19.62 0.28
CA ASP A 68 -1.71 20.42 1.41
C ASP A 68 -1.60 19.63 2.73
N MET A 69 -2.16 20.18 3.80
CA MET A 69 -2.18 19.53 5.11
C MET A 69 -2.94 18.20 5.08
N PHE A 70 -4.03 18.10 4.32
CA PHE A 70 -4.82 16.88 4.23
C PHE A 70 -4.04 15.77 3.50
N ALA A 71 -3.36 16.11 2.41
CA ALA A 71 -2.43 15.19 1.74
C ALA A 71 -1.31 14.73 2.70
N GLY A 72 -0.71 15.65 3.45
CA GLY A 72 0.28 15.31 4.47
C GLY A 72 -0.26 14.34 5.54
N LEU A 73 -1.49 14.55 6.01
CA LEU A 73 -2.15 13.66 6.98
C LEU A 73 -2.30 12.23 6.43
N LEU A 74 -2.73 12.09 5.18
CA LEU A 74 -2.87 10.78 4.53
C LEU A 74 -1.51 10.07 4.42
N PHE A 75 -0.49 10.76 3.92
CA PHE A 75 0.85 10.21 3.77
C PHE A 75 1.46 9.76 5.11
N TYR A 76 1.45 10.63 6.13
CA TYR A 76 2.06 10.28 7.41
C TYR A 76 1.29 9.19 8.16
N PHE A 77 -0.04 9.14 8.02
CA PHE A 77 -0.83 8.07 8.64
C PHE A 77 -0.60 6.71 7.96
N GLY A 78 -0.53 6.66 6.62
CA GLY A 78 -0.21 5.44 5.91
C GLY A 78 1.23 4.97 6.16
N LEU A 79 2.20 5.90 6.25
CA LEU A 79 3.57 5.61 6.69
C LEU A 79 3.61 5.02 8.10
N PHE A 80 2.85 5.58 9.05
CA PHE A 80 2.72 5.06 10.41
C PHE A 80 2.16 3.63 10.40
N LEU A 81 1.09 3.38 9.65
CA LEU A 81 0.51 2.04 9.52
C LEU A 81 1.51 1.06 8.91
N PHE A 82 2.28 1.47 7.91
CA PHE A 82 3.32 0.64 7.32
C PHE A 82 4.37 0.23 8.34
N ILE A 83 4.91 1.18 9.09
CA ILE A 83 5.91 0.89 10.12
C ILE A 83 5.33 -0.06 11.18
N SER A 84 4.13 0.24 11.69
CA SER A 84 3.45 -0.57 12.71
C SER A 84 3.19 -2.00 12.25
N LEU A 85 2.61 -2.16 11.05
CA LEU A 85 2.26 -3.48 10.51
C LEU A 85 3.48 -4.27 10.02
N SER A 86 4.56 -3.60 9.63
CA SER A 86 5.80 -4.25 9.18
C SER A 86 6.36 -5.20 10.24
N PHE A 87 6.36 -4.80 11.51
CA PHE A 87 6.80 -5.66 12.61
C PHE A 87 5.94 -6.92 12.78
N LYS A 88 4.65 -6.83 12.44
CA LYS A 88 3.72 -7.96 12.52
C LYS A 88 3.85 -8.90 11.33
N VAL A 89 4.11 -8.36 10.15
CA VAL A 89 4.08 -9.08 8.86
C VAL A 89 5.43 -9.70 8.49
N PHE A 90 6.53 -8.96 8.60
CA PHE A 90 7.86 -9.40 8.17
C PHE A 90 8.57 -10.25 9.24
N ARG A 91 7.90 -11.30 9.73
CA ARG A 91 8.43 -12.26 10.71
C ARG A 91 8.81 -13.58 10.06
N ARG A 92 9.95 -14.16 10.49
CA ARG A 92 10.48 -15.43 9.95
C ARG A 92 9.53 -16.63 10.12
N SER A 93 8.63 -16.58 11.10
CA SER A 93 7.63 -17.62 11.36
C SER A 93 6.51 -17.67 10.32
N ILE A 94 6.38 -16.66 9.45
CA ILE A 94 5.35 -16.62 8.42
C ILE A 94 5.84 -17.37 7.19
N PRO A 95 5.24 -18.52 6.82
CA PRO A 95 5.66 -19.28 5.65
C PRO A 95 5.36 -18.49 4.38
N PHE A 96 6.16 -18.71 3.35
CA PHE A 96 5.85 -18.17 2.04
C PHE A 96 4.56 -18.81 1.50
N ALA A 97 3.71 -17.99 0.88
CA ALA A 97 2.42 -18.34 0.31
C ALA A 97 2.07 -17.32 -0.78
N ALA A 98 1.15 -17.65 -1.69
CA ALA A 98 0.80 -16.76 -2.80
C ALA A 98 0.27 -15.38 -2.32
N SER A 99 -0.40 -15.37 -1.16
CA SER A 99 -0.86 -14.18 -0.43
C SER A 99 0.24 -13.15 -0.13
N TRP A 100 1.52 -13.52 -0.14
CA TRP A 100 2.62 -12.57 0.00
C TRP A 100 2.63 -11.53 -1.12
N TRP A 101 2.08 -11.81 -2.31
CA TRP A 101 1.93 -10.81 -3.36
C TRP A 101 1.02 -9.63 -2.96
N ALA A 102 0.14 -9.82 -1.97
CA ALA A 102 -0.75 -8.77 -1.49
C ALA A 102 -0.02 -7.56 -0.88
N ILE A 103 1.25 -7.70 -0.48
CA ILE A 103 2.04 -6.57 0.05
C ILE A 103 2.53 -5.64 -1.06
N SER A 104 2.60 -6.12 -2.30
CA SER A 104 3.25 -5.39 -3.41
C SER A 104 2.52 -4.10 -3.72
N PHE A 105 1.18 -4.16 -3.85
CA PHE A 105 0.38 -2.99 -4.20
C PHE A 105 0.42 -1.88 -3.14
N PRO A 106 0.17 -2.15 -1.84
CA PRO A 106 0.20 -1.08 -0.84
C PRO A 106 1.60 -0.48 -0.65
N ILE A 107 2.67 -1.29 -0.73
CA ILE A 107 4.05 -0.76 -0.64
C ILE A 107 4.39 0.07 -1.90
N ALA A 108 3.89 -0.31 -3.07
CA ALA A 108 4.03 0.50 -4.28
C ALA A 108 3.29 1.83 -4.18
N ALA A 109 2.08 1.83 -3.63
CA ALA A 109 1.33 3.06 -3.36
C ALA A 109 2.10 3.98 -2.40
N LEU A 110 2.59 3.43 -1.26
CA LEU A 110 3.43 4.16 -0.30
C LEU A 110 4.72 4.71 -0.95
N SER A 111 5.39 3.92 -1.79
CA SER A 111 6.61 4.36 -2.48
C SER A 111 6.32 5.53 -3.42
N ASN A 112 5.27 5.46 -4.23
CA ASN A 112 4.86 6.53 -5.12
C ASN A 112 4.45 7.79 -4.34
N ALA A 113 3.70 7.61 -3.24
CA ALA A 113 3.31 8.71 -2.37
C ALA A 113 4.53 9.39 -1.73
N ALA A 114 5.49 8.61 -1.22
CA ALA A 114 6.74 9.13 -0.65
C ALA A 114 7.56 9.91 -1.67
N ILE A 115 7.69 9.42 -2.91
CA ILE A 115 8.39 10.14 -4.00
C ILE A 115 7.69 11.48 -4.28
N LYS A 116 6.36 11.46 -4.41
CA LYS A 116 5.57 12.66 -4.72
C LYS A 116 5.60 13.68 -3.57
N TYR A 117 5.54 13.21 -2.32
CA TYR A 117 5.64 14.05 -1.13
C TYR A 117 7.05 14.64 -0.94
N ALA A 118 8.09 13.85 -1.21
CA ALA A 118 9.48 14.30 -1.18
C ALA A 118 9.76 15.37 -2.25
N ALA A 119 9.17 15.24 -3.44
CA ALA A 119 9.27 16.24 -4.50
C ALA A 119 8.59 17.57 -4.09
N TYR A 120 7.51 17.52 -3.31
CA TYR A 120 6.84 18.71 -2.79
C TYR A 120 7.63 19.40 -1.67
N SER A 121 8.04 18.64 -0.64
CA SER A 121 8.72 19.22 0.53
C SER A 121 10.19 19.58 0.27
N ASP A 122 10.80 18.99 -0.75
CA ASP A 122 12.18 19.23 -1.20
C ASP A 122 13.29 19.03 -0.12
N THR A 123 13.01 18.30 0.94
CA THR A 123 14.00 18.03 2.01
C THR A 123 14.81 16.76 1.73
N TRP A 124 16.09 16.77 2.10
CA TRP A 124 16.97 15.60 1.95
C TRP A 124 16.47 14.38 2.75
N VAL A 125 15.84 14.61 3.90
CA VAL A 125 15.28 13.55 4.77
C VAL A 125 14.18 12.80 4.03
N LEU A 126 13.22 13.52 3.43
CA LEU A 126 12.11 12.88 2.72
C LEU A 126 12.55 12.24 1.40
N LYS A 127 13.53 12.82 0.70
CA LYS A 127 14.16 12.17 -0.46
C LYS A 127 14.83 10.85 -0.08
N GLY A 128 15.57 10.83 1.04
CA GLY A 128 16.18 9.62 1.58
C GLY A 128 15.13 8.57 1.98
N LEU A 129 14.06 8.99 2.65
CA LEU A 129 12.94 8.11 3.02
C LEU A 129 12.27 7.50 1.77
N ALA A 130 11.97 8.31 0.76
CA ALA A 130 11.38 7.84 -0.50
C ALA A 130 12.28 6.83 -1.20
N GLY A 131 13.59 7.09 -1.26
CA GLY A 131 14.58 6.18 -1.81
C GLY A 131 14.66 4.85 -1.05
N LEU A 132 14.60 4.90 0.29
CA LEU A 132 14.59 3.71 1.15
C LEU A 132 13.34 2.85 0.93
N ILE A 133 12.16 3.47 0.88
CA ILE A 133 10.89 2.76 0.63
C ILE A 133 10.90 2.14 -0.78
N LEU A 134 11.40 2.85 -1.79
CA LEU A 134 11.53 2.33 -3.16
C LEU A 134 12.50 1.15 -3.25
N ALA A 135 13.66 1.24 -2.58
CA ALA A 135 14.62 0.15 -2.50
C ALA A 135 14.02 -1.08 -1.80
N PHE A 136 13.28 -0.86 -0.71
CA PHE A 136 12.56 -1.91 0.01
C PHE A 136 11.49 -2.60 -0.86
N LEU A 137 10.69 -1.82 -1.60
CA LEU A 137 9.72 -2.34 -2.56
C LEU A 137 10.41 -3.20 -3.63
N SER A 138 11.49 -2.69 -4.22
CA SER A 138 12.22 -3.36 -5.29
C SER A 138 12.81 -4.69 -4.82
N ALA A 139 13.44 -4.69 -3.64
CA ALA A 139 13.93 -5.92 -3.01
C ALA A 139 12.80 -6.90 -2.70
N THR A 140 11.67 -6.40 -2.20
CA THR A 140 10.48 -7.21 -1.90
C THR A 140 9.97 -7.89 -3.17
N ILE A 141 9.75 -7.14 -4.26
CA ILE A 141 9.29 -7.69 -5.54
C ILE A 141 10.28 -8.72 -6.07
N LEU A 142 11.59 -8.46 -6.00
CA LEU A 142 12.62 -9.40 -6.43
C LEU A 142 12.53 -10.72 -5.63
N VAL A 143 12.41 -10.66 -4.31
CA VAL A 143 12.27 -11.85 -3.46
C VAL A 143 10.99 -12.62 -3.79
N LEU A 144 9.86 -11.94 -3.95
CA LEU A 144 8.60 -12.57 -4.33
C LEU A 144 8.69 -13.26 -5.69
N PHE A 145 9.27 -12.57 -6.67
CA PHE A 145 9.47 -13.09 -8.02
C PHE A 145 10.32 -14.36 -8.01
N VAL A 146 11.49 -14.33 -7.36
CA VAL A 146 12.40 -15.49 -7.27
C VAL A 146 11.72 -16.66 -6.55
N ARG A 147 11.02 -16.40 -5.43
CA ARG A 147 10.31 -17.47 -4.69
C ARG A 147 9.14 -18.05 -5.47
N THR A 148 8.40 -17.23 -6.20
CA THR A 148 7.31 -17.68 -7.07
C THR A 148 7.84 -18.52 -8.22
N LEU A 149 8.91 -18.11 -8.89
CA LEU A 149 9.56 -18.92 -9.93
C LEU A 149 10.05 -20.25 -9.38
N HIS A 150 10.74 -20.25 -8.22
CA HIS A 150 11.19 -21.49 -7.59
C HIS A 150 10.01 -22.44 -7.29
N ARG A 151 8.88 -21.92 -6.79
CA ARG A 151 7.67 -22.74 -6.56
C ARG A 151 7.00 -23.23 -7.84
N LEU A 152 7.03 -22.44 -8.91
CA LEU A 152 6.55 -22.82 -10.22
C LEU A 152 7.34 -24.02 -10.75
N PHE A 153 8.67 -23.92 -10.79
CA PHE A 153 9.54 -25.00 -11.30
C PHE A 153 9.53 -26.26 -10.42
N THR A 154 9.27 -26.12 -9.12
CA THR A 154 9.10 -27.26 -8.21
C THR A 154 7.68 -27.84 -8.19
N HIS A 155 6.75 -27.34 -9.03
CA HIS A 155 5.35 -27.76 -9.09
C HIS A 155 4.58 -27.60 -7.76
N ARG A 156 5.08 -26.74 -6.85
CA ARG A 156 4.50 -26.47 -5.52
C ARG A 156 3.75 -25.14 -5.46
N LEU A 157 3.45 -24.54 -6.60
CA LEU A 157 2.80 -23.23 -6.64
C LEU A 157 1.31 -23.30 -6.21
N LEU A 158 0.60 -24.34 -6.65
CA LEU A 158 -0.84 -24.54 -6.39
C LEU A 158 -1.12 -25.57 -5.29
N VAL A 159 -0.07 -26.17 -4.72
CA VAL A 159 -0.21 -27.10 -3.60
C VAL A 159 -0.36 -26.23 -2.35
N GLY A 160 -1.61 -26.03 -1.94
CA GLY A 160 -2.01 -25.25 -0.76
C GLY A 160 -1.55 -25.87 0.55
#